data_AF-A0A0G3GX24-F1
#
_entry.id   AF-A0A0G3GX24-F1
#
_cell.length_a   1.000
_cell.length_b   1.000
_cell.length_c   1.000
_cell.angle_alpha   90.00
_cell.angle_beta   90.00
_cell.angle_gamma   90.00
#
_symmetry.space_group_name_H-M   'P 1'
#
loop_
_entity.id
_entity.type
_entity.pdbx_description
1 polymer ?
#
loop_
_entity_poly.entity_id
_entity_poly.type
_entity_poly.pdbx_seq_one_letter_code
_entity_poly.pdbx_strand_id
1 'polypeptide(L)'
;MENRIAQAEATLGCLLPADYREFLLNPANADHEITQYFCNLDEVIEWTQDFPFTSDQPVRQEPEPMRNLQGEMGPGDVEKLYDALVAYTTEHYEKPAHHGVVLLDGSVLGPHTVLVLRGRAHGEVWNCEIDYEWVTIEPRLHPITHQPLDFAHWLKLQQDPYRLTALPKKQVTELSYPKTSTEGKTAMRYHLHRGELKGIGEAEIAVLKKIAEIPENAQFLDPYTGTWQPLREGYPVAWS
;
A
#
# COMPACT_ATOMS: atom_id res chain seq x y z
N MET A 1 6.87 25.63 1.09
CA MET A 1 7.31 24.23 1.12
C MET A 1 8.82 24.09 1.35
N GLU A 2 9.68 24.72 0.54
CA GLU A 2 11.16 24.56 0.64
C GLU A 2 11.73 24.68 2.06
N ASN A 3 11.37 25.73 2.81
CA ASN A 3 11.83 25.91 4.20
C ASN A 3 11.39 24.77 5.12
N ARG A 4 10.18 24.24 4.94
CA ARG A 4 9.64 23.12 5.74
C ARG A 4 10.40 21.82 5.41
N ILE A 5 10.69 21.56 4.14
CA ILE A 5 11.54 20.44 3.71
C ILE A 5 12.93 20.56 4.34
N ALA A 6 13.57 21.73 4.24
CA ALA A 6 14.90 21.93 4.81
C ALA A 6 14.93 21.72 6.33
N GLN A 7 13.89 22.15 7.06
CA GLN A 7 13.74 21.88 8.49
C GLN A 7 13.56 20.39 8.78
N ALA A 8 12.71 19.69 8.00
CA ALA A 8 12.50 18.25 8.15
C ALA A 8 13.81 17.48 7.90
N GLU A 9 14.52 17.76 6.81
CA GLU A 9 15.80 17.13 6.47
C GLU A 9 16.88 17.39 7.53
N ALA A 10 16.89 18.59 8.13
CA ALA A 10 17.77 18.91 9.24
C ALA A 10 17.45 18.08 10.50
N THR A 11 16.17 17.93 10.84
CA THR A 11 15.71 17.09 11.98
C THR A 11 16.00 15.61 11.74
N LEU A 12 15.70 15.12 10.53
CA LEU A 12 15.96 13.75 10.11
C LEU A 12 17.46 13.45 10.00
N GLY A 13 18.31 14.46 9.79
CA GLY A 13 19.75 14.29 9.56
C GLY A 13 20.09 13.66 8.20
N CYS A 14 19.12 13.59 7.28
CA CYS A 14 19.28 13.09 5.91
C CYS A 14 18.26 13.77 4.99
N LEU A 15 18.49 13.66 3.67
CA LEU A 15 17.55 14.17 2.68
C LEU A 15 16.28 13.31 2.62
N LEU A 16 15.16 13.92 2.23
CA LEU A 16 13.95 13.18 1.89
C LEU A 16 14.20 12.32 0.64
N PRO A 17 13.47 11.19 0.47
CA PRO A 17 13.44 10.47 -0.81
C PRO A 17 13.15 11.43 -1.97
N ALA A 18 13.93 11.31 -3.05
CA ALA A 18 13.98 12.34 -4.10
C ALA A 18 12.63 12.54 -4.80
N ASP A 19 11.93 11.44 -5.08
CA ASP A 19 10.60 11.42 -5.68
C ASP A 19 9.52 12.04 -4.78
N TYR A 20 9.58 11.77 -3.48
CA TYR A 20 8.71 12.40 -2.49
C TYR A 20 8.99 13.90 -2.33
N ARG A 21 10.28 14.27 -2.33
CA ARG A 21 10.70 15.68 -2.29
C ARG A 21 10.20 16.46 -3.50
N GLU A 22 10.33 15.88 -4.70
CA GLU A 22 9.79 16.47 -5.94
C GLU A 22 8.27 16.62 -5.88
N PHE A 23 7.55 15.61 -5.36
CA PHE A 23 6.12 15.67 -5.17
C PHE A 23 5.69 16.82 -4.26
N LEU A 24 6.36 17.00 -3.11
CA LEU A 24 6.05 18.08 -2.17
C LEU A 24 6.34 19.47 -2.76
N LEU A 25 7.42 19.60 -3.54
CA LEU A 25 7.80 20.87 -4.16
C LEU A 25 6.88 21.28 -5.31
N ASN A 26 6.13 20.35 -5.89
CA ASN A 26 5.18 20.63 -6.96
C ASN A 26 3.96 21.41 -6.42
N PRO A 27 3.73 22.67 -6.87
CA PRO A 27 2.59 23.47 -6.39
C PRO A 27 1.22 22.85 -6.65
N ALA A 28 1.09 21.98 -7.65
CA ALA A 28 -0.16 21.27 -7.92
C ALA A 28 -0.57 20.31 -6.79
N ASN A 29 0.38 19.91 -5.94
CA ASN A 29 0.16 18.99 -4.82
C ASN A 29 0.03 19.72 -3.48
N ALA A 30 -0.01 21.06 -3.46
CA ALA A 30 -0.05 21.83 -2.20
C ALA A 30 -1.24 21.44 -1.31
N ASP A 31 -2.40 21.19 -1.92
CA ASP A 31 -3.63 20.80 -1.23
C ASP A 31 -3.84 19.28 -1.18
N HIS A 32 -2.86 18.49 -1.63
CA HIS A 32 -2.94 17.02 -1.57
C HIS A 32 -2.82 16.53 -0.11
N GLU A 33 -3.59 15.51 0.27
CA GLU A 33 -3.62 14.97 1.63
C GLU A 33 -2.23 14.55 2.15
N ILE A 34 -1.46 13.82 1.34
CA ILE A 34 -0.05 13.49 1.59
C ILE A 34 0.81 14.73 1.95
N THR A 35 0.59 15.86 1.28
CA THR A 35 1.29 17.12 1.59
C THR A 35 0.83 17.68 2.93
N GLN A 36 -0.43 17.49 3.29
CA GLN A 36 -0.97 17.88 4.60
C GLN A 36 -0.40 17.03 5.72
N TYR A 37 -0.23 15.71 5.55
CA TYR A 37 0.44 14.86 6.54
C TYR A 37 1.87 15.32 6.83
N PHE A 38 2.59 15.78 5.80
CA PHE A 38 3.94 16.32 5.98
C PHE A 38 3.96 17.68 6.69
N CYS A 39 3.01 18.55 6.36
CA CYS A 39 2.91 19.88 6.96
C CYS A 39 2.43 19.83 8.42
N ASN A 40 1.48 18.96 8.72
CA ASN A 40 0.81 18.81 10.00
C ASN A 40 1.17 17.46 10.61
N LEU A 41 2.43 17.34 11.03
CA LEU A 41 2.95 16.10 11.59
C LEU A 41 2.18 15.75 12.87
N ASP A 42 1.73 14.50 12.96
CA ASP A 42 1.12 13.98 14.19
C ASP A 42 2.16 14.00 15.32
N GLU A 43 1.71 14.29 16.55
CA GLU A 43 2.56 14.41 17.73
C GLU A 43 3.27 13.10 18.07
N VAL A 44 2.74 11.96 17.63
CA VAL A 44 3.33 10.63 17.86
C VAL A 44 4.48 10.30 16.91
N ILE A 45 4.67 11.06 15.82
CA ILE A 45 5.73 10.78 14.83
C ILE A 45 7.05 11.38 15.28
N GLU A 46 8.08 10.53 15.34
CA GLU A 46 9.40 10.89 15.87
C GLU A 46 10.48 10.79 14.78
N TRP A 47 10.77 11.91 14.12
CA TRP A 47 11.79 11.97 13.06
C TRP A 47 13.24 11.81 13.52
N THR A 48 13.50 11.90 14.82
CA THR A 48 14.86 11.80 15.37
C THR A 48 15.34 10.36 15.55
N GLN A 49 14.43 9.39 15.42
CA GLN A 49 14.70 7.97 15.57
C GLN A 49 14.59 7.26 14.22
N ASP A 50 15.36 6.19 14.06
CA ASP A 50 15.32 5.36 12.85
C ASP A 50 14.07 4.46 12.88
N PHE A 51 13.43 4.29 11.72
CA PHE A 51 12.46 3.22 11.53
C PHE A 51 13.19 1.87 11.71
N PRO A 52 12.78 1.01 12.66
CA PRO A 52 13.60 -0.12 13.07
C PRO A 52 13.35 -1.40 12.25
N PHE A 53 12.27 -1.45 11.47
CA PHE A 53 11.90 -2.63 10.69
C PHE A 53 12.63 -2.67 9.34
N THR A 54 12.85 -3.87 8.83
CA THR A 54 13.59 -4.09 7.58
C THR A 54 12.89 -5.12 6.70
N SER A 55 12.99 -4.94 5.37
CA SER A 55 12.28 -5.77 4.40
C SER A 55 12.65 -7.26 4.47
N ASP A 56 13.80 -7.62 5.04
CA ASP A 56 14.22 -9.00 5.29
C ASP A 56 13.61 -9.61 6.57
N GLN A 57 13.05 -8.79 7.45
CA GLN A 57 12.42 -9.20 8.71
C GLN A 57 11.10 -8.43 8.95
N PRO A 58 10.08 -8.62 8.09
CA PRO A 58 8.76 -8.05 8.34
C PRO A 58 8.13 -8.66 9.58
N VAL A 59 7.27 -7.90 10.26
CA VAL A 59 6.51 -8.37 11.41
C VAL A 59 5.16 -8.85 10.94
N ARG A 60 4.86 -10.13 11.18
CA ARG A 60 3.54 -10.70 10.91
C ARG A 60 3.19 -11.75 11.95
N GLN A 61 2.56 -11.33 13.04
CA GLN A 61 2.41 -12.18 14.22
C GLN A 61 1.37 -11.67 15.21
N GLU A 62 0.83 -12.57 16.04
CA GLU A 62 0.01 -12.19 17.20
C GLU A 62 0.88 -11.47 18.25
N PRO A 63 0.35 -10.48 19.01
CA PRO A 63 1.04 -9.93 20.17
C PRO A 63 1.40 -11.02 21.19
N GLU A 64 2.53 -10.88 21.89
CA GLU A 64 2.99 -11.88 22.85
C GLU A 64 1.98 -12.16 23.99
N PRO A 65 1.29 -11.15 24.58
CA PRO A 65 0.28 -11.43 25.59
C PRO A 65 -0.89 -12.29 25.06
N MET A 66 -1.26 -12.16 23.77
CA MET A 66 -2.26 -13.04 23.14
C MET A 66 -1.72 -14.46 22.94
N ARG A 67 -0.48 -14.63 22.45
CA ARG A 67 0.10 -15.97 22.24
C ARG A 67 0.22 -16.79 23.53
N ASN A 68 0.44 -16.11 24.64
CA ASN A 68 0.60 -16.72 25.95
C ASN A 68 -0.74 -16.98 26.66
N LEU A 69 -1.86 -16.62 26.05
CA LEU A 69 -3.19 -16.85 26.61
C LEU A 69 -3.51 -18.35 26.63
N GLN A 70 -3.65 -18.91 27.83
CA GLN A 70 -4.00 -20.30 28.04
C GLN A 70 -5.17 -20.41 29.02
N GLY A 71 -6.19 -21.20 28.65
CA GLY A 71 -7.35 -21.51 29.49
C GLY A 71 -8.54 -20.54 29.34
N GLU A 72 -9.56 -20.75 30.16
CA GLU A 72 -10.76 -19.89 30.21
C GLU A 72 -10.49 -18.63 31.06
N MET A 73 -10.86 -17.46 30.56
CA MET A 73 -10.74 -16.19 31.27
C MET A 73 -12.04 -15.80 31.97
N GLY A 74 -11.94 -15.31 33.21
CA GLY A 74 -13.04 -14.61 33.86
C GLY A 74 -13.22 -13.19 33.29
N PRO A 75 -14.39 -12.55 33.48
CA PRO A 75 -14.65 -11.20 32.96
C PRO A 75 -13.65 -10.13 33.40
N GLY A 76 -13.09 -10.22 34.61
CA GLY A 76 -12.06 -9.30 35.11
C GLY A 76 -10.63 -9.61 34.62
N ASP A 77 -10.42 -10.78 34.03
CA ASP A 77 -9.14 -11.16 33.40
C ASP A 77 -9.07 -10.63 31.97
N VAL A 78 -10.22 -10.50 31.30
CA VAL A 78 -10.36 -9.91 29.96
C VAL A 78 -9.91 -8.45 29.94
N GLU A 79 -10.36 -7.62 30.89
CA GLU A 79 -9.98 -6.20 30.95
C GLU A 79 -8.48 -6.02 31.18
N LYS A 80 -7.89 -6.79 32.12
CA LYS A 80 -6.45 -6.78 32.36
C LYS A 80 -5.64 -7.25 31.16
N LEU A 81 -6.15 -8.22 30.40
CA LEU A 81 -5.52 -8.65 29.16
C LEU A 81 -5.54 -7.51 28.13
N TYR A 82 -6.67 -6.82 27.95
CA TYR A 82 -6.73 -5.69 27.02
C TYR A 82 -5.76 -4.58 27.41
N ASP A 83 -5.69 -4.21 28.69
CA ASP A 83 -4.71 -3.21 29.16
C ASP A 83 -3.25 -3.65 28.89
N ALA A 84 -2.95 -4.93 29.14
CA ALA A 84 -1.63 -5.49 28.86
C ALA A 84 -1.33 -5.54 27.35
N LEU A 85 -2.33 -5.83 26.52
CA LEU A 85 -2.20 -5.84 25.07
C LEU A 85 -1.94 -4.45 24.52
N VAL A 86 -2.74 -3.46 24.92
CA VAL A 86 -2.53 -2.05 24.55
C VAL A 86 -1.12 -1.60 24.94
N ALA A 87 -0.72 -1.82 26.18
CA ALA A 87 0.61 -1.41 26.64
C ALA A 87 1.73 -2.09 25.84
N TYR A 88 1.57 -3.39 25.54
CA TYR A 88 2.53 -4.15 24.76
C TYR A 88 2.59 -3.69 23.31
N THR A 89 1.45 -3.59 22.61
CA THR A 89 1.42 -3.21 21.19
C THR A 89 1.91 -1.78 20.99
N THR A 90 1.53 -0.86 21.88
CA THR A 90 2.01 0.52 21.81
C THR A 90 3.53 0.63 21.96
N GLU A 91 4.12 -0.07 22.94
CA GLU A 91 5.55 0.04 23.20
C GLU A 91 6.41 -0.73 22.19
N HIS A 92 5.97 -1.92 21.78
CA HIS A 92 6.78 -2.80 20.94
C HIS A 92 6.54 -2.62 19.43
N TYR A 93 5.42 -2.02 19.03
CA TYR A 93 5.05 -1.92 17.62
C TYR A 93 4.64 -0.49 17.20
N GLU A 94 3.63 0.11 17.85
CA GLU A 94 3.06 1.39 17.37
C GLU A 94 4.08 2.53 17.45
N LYS A 95 4.72 2.75 18.61
CA LYS A 95 5.77 3.77 18.75
C LYS A 95 6.92 3.53 17.76
N PRO A 96 7.54 2.33 17.70
CA PRO A 96 8.53 2.01 16.68
C PRO A 96 8.09 2.28 15.24
N ALA A 97 6.83 2.00 14.87
CA ALA A 97 6.31 2.19 13.53
C ALA A 97 6.19 3.67 13.13
N HIS A 98 6.18 4.58 14.12
CA HIS A 98 6.12 6.03 13.91
C HIS A 98 7.50 6.72 13.94
N HIS A 99 8.59 5.97 14.07
CA HIS A 99 9.95 6.53 14.06
C HIS A 99 10.43 6.78 12.63
N GLY A 100 10.90 7.99 12.33
CA GLY A 100 11.59 8.28 11.09
C GLY A 100 10.72 8.13 9.84
N VAL A 101 9.40 8.32 9.95
CA VAL A 101 8.44 8.13 8.85
C VAL A 101 7.56 9.36 8.60
N VAL A 102 6.78 9.32 7.53
CA VAL A 102 5.62 10.19 7.31
C VAL A 102 4.43 9.36 6.82
N LEU A 103 3.22 9.73 7.23
CA LEU A 103 1.99 9.10 6.75
C LEU A 103 1.77 9.43 5.27
N LEU A 104 1.30 8.42 4.53
CA LEU A 104 0.83 8.56 3.16
C LEU A 104 -0.68 8.34 3.04
N ASP A 105 -1.24 7.46 3.87
CA ASP A 105 -2.66 7.12 3.89
C ASP A 105 -3.05 6.57 5.27
N GLY A 106 -4.31 6.77 5.67
CA GLY A 106 -4.88 6.28 6.92
C GLY A 106 -4.68 7.19 8.13
N SER A 107 -4.58 6.58 9.31
CA SER A 107 -4.44 7.28 10.59
C SER A 107 -3.54 6.48 11.53
N VAL A 108 -2.78 7.18 12.37
CA VAL A 108 -1.92 6.57 13.42
C VAL A 108 -2.70 5.69 14.42
N LEU A 109 -4.03 5.84 14.50
CA LEU A 109 -4.91 5.06 15.38
C LEU A 109 -5.55 3.86 14.66
N GLY A 110 -5.14 3.54 13.44
CA GLY A 110 -5.67 2.41 12.67
C GLY A 110 -4.68 1.91 11.61
N PRO A 111 -5.14 1.10 10.65
CA PRO A 111 -4.31 0.71 9.51
C PRO A 111 -3.85 1.94 8.75
N HIS A 112 -2.55 2.03 8.50
CA HIS A 112 -1.96 3.17 7.82
C HIS A 112 -0.78 2.75 6.95
N THR A 113 -0.49 3.59 5.97
CA THR A 113 0.66 3.43 5.09
C THR A 113 1.63 4.57 5.34
N VAL A 114 2.92 4.24 5.46
CA VAL A 114 3.98 5.22 5.73
C VAL A 114 5.06 5.17 4.67
N LEU A 115 5.71 6.31 4.45
CA LEU A 115 7.00 6.40 3.77
C LEU A 115 8.11 6.49 4.82
N VAL A 116 9.11 5.62 4.71
CA VAL A 116 10.28 5.66 5.59
C VAL A 116 11.23 6.77 5.16
N LEU A 117 11.41 7.77 6.03
CA LEU A 117 12.27 8.94 5.82
C LEU A 117 13.65 8.80 6.48
N ARG A 118 13.82 7.84 7.39
CA ARG A 118 15.08 7.59 8.13
C ARG A 118 15.18 6.14 8.59
N GLY A 119 16.37 5.56 8.49
CA GLY A 119 16.68 4.18 8.87
C GLY A 119 17.11 3.32 7.67
N ARG A 120 17.21 2.00 7.86
CA ARG A 120 17.68 1.08 6.82
C ARG A 120 16.73 0.95 5.63
N ALA A 121 15.44 1.16 5.87
CA ALA A 121 14.38 1.09 4.85
C ALA A 121 14.10 2.46 4.18
N HIS A 122 15.04 3.43 4.26
CA HIS A 122 14.87 4.77 3.69
C HIS A 122 14.37 4.74 2.24
N GLY A 123 13.27 5.45 1.98
CA GLY A 123 12.63 5.52 0.67
C GLY A 123 11.60 4.41 0.39
N GLU A 124 11.48 3.41 1.25
CA GLU A 124 10.49 2.35 1.09
C GLU A 124 9.12 2.74 1.68
N VAL A 125 8.05 2.25 1.06
CA VAL A 125 6.68 2.38 1.54
C VAL A 125 6.26 1.13 2.32
N TRP A 126 5.66 1.33 3.48
CA TRP A 126 5.35 0.28 4.44
C TRP A 126 3.88 0.29 4.85
N ASN A 127 3.32 -0.90 5.05
CA ASN A 127 2.02 -1.11 5.66
C ASN A 127 2.17 -1.33 7.16
N CYS A 128 1.37 -0.62 7.95
CA CYS A 128 1.29 -0.78 9.40
C CYS A 128 -0.16 -1.04 9.79
N GLU A 129 -0.44 -2.27 10.21
CA GLU A 129 -1.72 -2.69 10.77
C GLU A 129 -1.45 -3.37 12.11
N ILE A 130 -1.74 -2.65 13.19
CA ILE A 130 -1.39 -3.04 14.55
C ILE A 130 -2.70 -3.07 15.33
N ASP A 131 -3.12 -4.26 15.74
CA ASP A 131 -4.26 -4.44 16.62
C ASP A 131 -3.95 -5.46 17.74
N TYR A 132 -4.97 -5.76 18.56
CA TYR A 132 -4.82 -6.62 19.73
C TYR A 132 -4.68 -8.11 19.37
N GLU A 133 -5.14 -8.52 18.19
CA GLU A 133 -5.14 -9.91 17.73
C GLU A 133 -3.95 -10.17 16.81
N TRP A 134 -3.57 -9.21 15.99
CA TRP A 134 -2.57 -9.36 14.95
C TRP A 134 -1.76 -8.08 14.70
N VAL A 135 -0.48 -8.27 14.42
CA VAL A 135 0.45 -7.19 14.05
C VAL A 135 1.05 -7.50 12.70
N THR A 136 0.86 -6.60 11.75
CA THR A 136 1.45 -6.61 10.41
C THR A 136 2.22 -5.30 10.19
N ILE A 137 3.55 -5.40 10.09
CA ILE A 137 4.43 -4.30 9.70
C ILE A 137 5.36 -4.83 8.62
N GLU A 138 5.05 -4.51 7.36
CA GLU A 138 5.73 -5.09 6.21
C GLU A 138 5.83 -4.10 5.05
N PRO A 139 6.86 -4.21 4.19
CA PRO A 139 7.00 -3.35 3.03
C PRO A 139 5.86 -3.61 2.05
N ARG A 140 5.36 -2.55 1.41
CA ARG A 140 4.47 -2.67 0.25
C ARG A 140 5.31 -3.13 -0.94
N LEU A 141 5.00 -4.30 -1.49
CA LEU A 141 5.80 -4.91 -2.56
C LEU A 141 5.17 -4.69 -3.94
N HIS A 142 6.01 -4.48 -4.94
CA HIS A 142 5.56 -4.43 -6.32
C HIS A 142 5.03 -5.81 -6.77
N PRO A 143 3.80 -5.90 -7.31
CA PRO A 143 3.12 -7.15 -7.71
C PRO A 143 3.91 -8.13 -8.58
N ILE A 144 4.75 -7.60 -9.49
CA ILE A 144 5.57 -8.40 -10.40
C ILE A 144 6.99 -8.66 -9.87
N THR A 145 7.71 -7.59 -9.50
CA THR A 145 9.14 -7.68 -9.17
C THR A 145 9.38 -8.11 -7.73
N HIS A 146 8.33 -8.07 -6.89
CA HIS A 146 8.37 -8.29 -5.44
C HIS A 146 9.41 -7.45 -4.71
N GLN A 147 9.80 -6.32 -5.31
CA GLN A 147 10.67 -5.34 -4.66
C GLN A 147 9.82 -4.36 -3.84
N PRO A 148 10.33 -3.85 -2.70
CA PRO A 148 9.69 -2.76 -1.99
C PRO A 148 9.38 -1.58 -2.92
N LEU A 149 8.20 -0.99 -2.77
CA LEU A 149 7.79 0.19 -3.50
C LEU A 149 8.45 1.44 -2.90
N ASP A 150 8.89 2.33 -3.78
CA ASP A 150 9.14 3.73 -3.42
C ASP A 150 7.84 4.55 -3.48
N PHE A 151 7.94 5.83 -3.13
CA PHE A 151 6.79 6.73 -3.08
C PHE A 151 6.12 6.89 -4.46
N ALA A 152 6.89 7.14 -5.52
CA ALA A 152 6.33 7.37 -6.85
C ALA A 152 5.64 6.12 -7.41
N HIS A 153 6.24 4.95 -7.24
CA HIS A 153 5.62 3.68 -7.66
C HIS A 153 4.34 3.42 -6.85
N TRP A 154 4.37 3.58 -5.53
CA TRP A 154 3.18 3.42 -4.70
C TRP A 154 2.05 4.39 -5.10
N LEU A 155 2.35 5.69 -5.24
CA LEU A 155 1.35 6.70 -5.60
C LEU A 155 0.68 6.37 -6.95
N LYS A 156 1.47 5.92 -7.93
CA LYS A 156 0.96 5.51 -9.23
C LYS A 156 0.04 4.29 -9.13
N LEU A 157 0.32 3.34 -8.23
CA LEU A 157 -0.56 2.20 -7.99
C LEU A 157 -1.87 2.63 -7.32
N GLN A 158 -1.84 3.58 -6.39
CA GLN A 158 -3.07 4.09 -5.77
C GLN A 158 -3.99 4.81 -6.77
N GLN A 159 -3.41 5.52 -7.74
CA GLN A 159 -4.18 6.21 -8.78
C GLN A 159 -4.82 5.23 -9.79
N ASP A 160 -4.08 4.20 -10.17
CA ASP A 160 -4.52 3.18 -11.12
C ASP A 160 -4.25 1.77 -10.57
N PRO A 161 -5.07 1.25 -9.65
CA PRO A 161 -4.75 0.00 -8.96
C PRO A 161 -5.07 -1.24 -9.79
N TYR A 162 -5.91 -1.15 -10.82
CA TYR A 162 -6.44 -2.35 -11.48
C TYR A 162 -5.64 -2.76 -12.73
N ARG A 163 -5.26 -4.05 -12.82
CA ARG A 163 -4.60 -4.66 -13.99
C ARG A 163 -5.32 -5.93 -14.43
N LEU A 164 -5.19 -6.28 -15.71
CA LEU A 164 -5.64 -7.57 -16.23
C LEU A 164 -4.51 -8.60 -16.13
N THR A 165 -4.84 -9.84 -15.79
CA THR A 165 -3.92 -10.97 -15.88
C THR A 165 -4.65 -12.24 -16.32
N ALA A 166 -3.96 -13.13 -17.02
CA ALA A 166 -4.41 -14.48 -17.37
C ALA A 166 -3.72 -15.56 -16.51
N LEU A 167 -2.88 -15.17 -15.55
CA LEU A 167 -2.28 -16.12 -14.62
C LEU A 167 -3.37 -16.90 -13.86
N PRO A 168 -3.14 -18.17 -13.49
CA PRO A 168 -4.03 -18.88 -12.61
C PRO A 168 -4.20 -18.14 -11.27
N LYS A 169 -5.44 -17.99 -10.77
CA LYS A 169 -5.73 -17.28 -9.50
C LYS A 169 -4.86 -17.69 -8.31
N LYS A 170 -4.45 -18.95 -8.24
CA LYS A 170 -3.56 -19.46 -7.18
C LYS A 170 -2.12 -18.89 -7.23
N GLN A 171 -1.73 -18.26 -8.34
CA GLN A 171 -0.43 -17.63 -8.54
C GLN A 171 -0.49 -16.11 -8.33
N VAL A 172 -1.68 -15.58 -8.07
CA VAL A 172 -1.92 -14.15 -7.90
C VAL A 172 -2.45 -13.97 -6.48
N THR A 173 -1.75 -13.20 -5.67
CA THR A 173 -2.08 -12.95 -4.26
C THR A 173 -3.13 -11.84 -4.08
N GLU A 174 -3.41 -11.12 -5.16
CA GLU A 174 -4.24 -9.93 -5.23
C GLU A 174 -5.74 -10.25 -5.32
N LEU A 175 -6.56 -9.31 -4.85
CA LEU A 175 -8.01 -9.40 -4.98
C LEU A 175 -8.43 -9.37 -6.45
N SER A 176 -9.26 -10.33 -6.85
CA SER A 176 -9.78 -10.45 -8.22
C SER A 176 -11.21 -9.94 -8.33
N TYR A 177 -11.53 -9.27 -9.44
CA TYR A 177 -12.86 -8.66 -9.67
C TYR A 177 -13.55 -9.25 -10.92
N PRO A 178 -14.87 -9.05 -11.08
CA PRO A 178 -15.53 -9.37 -12.34
C PRO A 178 -15.08 -8.42 -13.47
N LYS A 179 -14.84 -8.93 -14.68
CA LYS A 179 -14.48 -8.08 -15.85
C LYS A 179 -15.51 -6.98 -16.17
N THR A 180 -16.78 -7.24 -15.88
CA THR A 180 -17.89 -6.33 -16.17
C THR A 180 -18.14 -5.31 -15.04
N SER A 181 -17.41 -5.41 -13.92
CA SER A 181 -17.50 -4.46 -12.82
C SER A 181 -16.80 -3.14 -13.17
N THR A 182 -16.94 -2.15 -12.29
CA THR A 182 -16.23 -0.87 -12.40
C THR A 182 -14.72 -1.09 -12.44
N GLU A 183 -14.19 -1.94 -11.57
CA GLU A 183 -12.77 -2.30 -11.48
C GLU A 183 -12.29 -2.97 -12.77
N GLY A 184 -13.08 -3.90 -13.31
CA GLY A 184 -12.76 -4.55 -14.57
C GLY A 184 -12.72 -3.61 -15.77
N LYS A 185 -13.69 -2.68 -15.85
CA LYS A 185 -13.69 -1.65 -16.89
C LYS A 185 -12.56 -0.65 -16.72
N THR A 186 -12.17 -0.33 -15.49
CA THR A 186 -11.01 0.51 -15.20
C THR A 186 -9.71 -0.18 -15.61
N ALA A 187 -9.52 -1.47 -15.29
CA ALA A 187 -8.38 -2.24 -15.77
C ALA A 187 -8.28 -2.27 -17.31
N MET A 188 -9.40 -2.50 -18.00
CA MET A 188 -9.42 -2.49 -19.47
C MET A 188 -9.04 -1.12 -20.04
N ARG A 189 -9.61 -0.02 -19.51
CA ARG A 189 -9.25 1.34 -19.95
C ARG A 189 -7.79 1.67 -19.68
N TYR A 190 -7.25 1.24 -18.54
CA TYR A 190 -5.83 1.40 -18.23
C TYR A 190 -4.95 0.76 -19.31
N HIS A 191 -5.16 -0.52 -19.63
CA HIS A 191 -4.40 -1.19 -20.67
C HIS A 191 -4.65 -0.58 -22.06
N LEU A 192 -5.87 -0.14 -22.36
CA LEU A 192 -6.19 0.54 -23.63
C LEU A 192 -5.37 1.82 -23.83
N HIS A 193 -5.33 2.71 -22.84
CA HIS A 193 -4.58 3.98 -22.92
C HIS A 193 -3.07 3.76 -23.06
N ARG A 194 -2.56 2.62 -22.61
CA ARG A 194 -1.15 2.25 -22.72
C ARG A 194 -0.80 1.49 -24.00
N GLY A 195 -1.77 1.22 -24.86
CA GLY A 195 -1.58 0.38 -26.04
C GLY A 195 -1.37 -1.11 -25.70
N GLU A 196 -1.72 -1.51 -24.48
CA GLU A 196 -1.63 -2.86 -23.93
C GLU A 196 -2.97 -3.61 -24.03
N LEU A 197 -3.97 -3.03 -24.70
CA LEU A 197 -5.24 -3.66 -25.05
C LEU A 197 -5.58 -3.37 -26.51
N LYS A 198 -6.05 -4.39 -27.23
CA LYS A 198 -6.47 -4.28 -28.64
C LYS A 198 -7.72 -5.11 -28.91
N GLY A 199 -8.42 -4.77 -30.00
CA GLY A 199 -9.62 -5.49 -30.45
C GLY A 199 -10.90 -5.17 -29.66
N ILE A 200 -10.87 -4.14 -28.81
CA ILE A 200 -12.06 -3.54 -28.16
C ILE A 200 -11.79 -2.05 -27.92
N GLY A 201 -12.78 -1.20 -28.15
CA GLY A 201 -12.70 0.25 -27.95
C GLY A 201 -13.28 0.73 -26.61
N GLU A 202 -13.00 1.98 -26.27
CA GLU A 202 -13.46 2.59 -25.02
C GLU A 202 -15.00 2.63 -24.90
N ALA A 203 -15.71 2.94 -25.99
CA ALA A 203 -17.17 2.95 -26.01
C ALA A 203 -17.78 1.58 -25.71
N GLU A 204 -17.14 0.51 -26.19
CA GLU A 204 -17.57 -0.88 -25.94
C GLU A 204 -17.31 -1.28 -24.49
N ILE A 205 -16.14 -0.91 -23.93
CA ILE A 205 -15.80 -1.15 -22.52
C ILE A 205 -16.82 -0.45 -21.60
N ALA A 206 -17.20 0.79 -21.89
CA ALA A 206 -18.11 1.57 -21.08
C ALA A 206 -19.48 0.87 -20.90
N VAL A 207 -20.02 0.31 -21.99
CA VAL A 207 -21.34 -0.34 -22.00
C VAL A 207 -21.30 -1.84 -21.71
N LEU A 208 -20.11 -2.44 -21.54
CA LEU A 208 -19.92 -3.87 -21.33
C LEU A 208 -20.73 -4.39 -20.12
N LYS A 209 -21.57 -5.40 -20.35
CA LYS A 209 -22.41 -6.05 -19.33
C LYS A 209 -22.18 -7.56 -19.25
N LYS A 210 -21.70 -8.19 -20.32
CA LYS A 210 -21.49 -9.64 -20.40
C LYS A 210 -20.16 -9.97 -21.06
N ILE A 211 -19.52 -11.06 -20.63
CA ILE A 211 -18.26 -11.55 -21.23
C ILE A 211 -18.44 -11.88 -22.72
N ALA A 212 -19.61 -12.37 -23.14
CA ALA A 212 -19.90 -12.69 -24.54
C ALA A 212 -19.88 -11.46 -25.47
N GLU A 213 -20.01 -10.24 -24.93
CA GLU A 213 -19.94 -8.99 -25.70
C GLU A 213 -18.48 -8.59 -26.00
N ILE A 214 -17.50 -9.21 -25.34
CA ILE A 214 -16.08 -8.99 -25.64
C ILE A 214 -15.75 -9.63 -27.00
N PRO A 215 -15.19 -8.91 -27.98
CA PRO A 215 -14.80 -9.49 -29.27
C PRO A 215 -13.81 -10.66 -29.13
N GLU A 216 -13.91 -11.66 -30.01
CA GLU A 216 -13.04 -12.85 -29.96
C GLU A 216 -11.57 -12.55 -30.23
N ASN A 217 -11.31 -11.52 -31.03
CA ASN A 217 -9.97 -11.04 -31.33
C ASN A 217 -9.44 -10.03 -30.29
N ALA A 218 -10.20 -9.73 -29.23
CA ALA A 218 -9.75 -8.82 -28.19
C ALA A 218 -8.65 -9.48 -27.34
N GLN A 219 -7.53 -8.78 -27.18
CA GLN A 219 -6.36 -9.26 -26.45
C GLN A 219 -5.76 -8.15 -25.59
N PHE A 220 -5.16 -8.51 -24.47
CA PHE A 220 -4.38 -7.61 -23.61
C PHE A 220 -2.96 -8.14 -23.41
N LEU A 221 -2.00 -7.25 -23.16
CA LEU A 221 -0.64 -7.61 -22.79
C LEU A 221 -0.61 -7.87 -21.28
N ASP A 222 -0.44 -9.13 -20.88
CA ASP A 222 -0.41 -9.51 -19.46
C ASP A 222 0.89 -9.01 -18.81
N PRO A 223 0.80 -8.16 -17.77
CA PRO A 223 1.98 -7.55 -17.17
C PRO A 223 2.88 -8.55 -16.44
N TYR A 224 2.35 -9.69 -15.96
CA TYR A 224 3.16 -10.71 -15.28
C TYR A 224 3.97 -11.57 -16.26
N THR A 225 3.43 -11.82 -17.46
CA THR A 225 4.07 -12.72 -18.44
C THR A 225 4.71 -12.00 -19.63
N GLY A 226 4.35 -10.74 -19.88
CA GLY A 226 4.79 -9.98 -21.04
C GLY A 226 4.22 -10.50 -22.38
N THR A 227 3.12 -11.27 -22.35
CA THR A 227 2.54 -11.90 -23.55
C THR A 227 1.11 -11.43 -23.82
N TRP A 228 0.71 -11.40 -25.09
CA TRP A 228 -0.65 -11.07 -25.48
C TRP A 228 -1.59 -12.24 -25.19
N GLN A 229 -2.59 -11.99 -24.35
CA GLN A 229 -3.55 -12.98 -23.86
C GLN A 229 -4.98 -12.62 -24.33
N PRO A 230 -5.86 -13.61 -24.58
CA PRO A 230 -7.25 -13.34 -24.89
C PRO A 230 -7.96 -12.59 -23.77
N LEU A 231 -8.64 -11.48 -24.08
CA LEU A 231 -9.34 -10.67 -23.07
C LEU A 231 -10.46 -11.44 -22.36
N ARG A 232 -11.08 -12.40 -23.05
CA ARG A 232 -12.12 -13.27 -22.48
C ARG A 232 -11.58 -14.14 -21.34
N GLU A 233 -10.32 -14.53 -21.40
CA GLU A 233 -9.66 -15.44 -20.45
C GLU A 233 -9.04 -14.70 -19.26
N GLY A 234 -8.54 -13.48 -19.48
CA GLY A 234 -7.99 -12.67 -18.40
C GLY A 234 -9.02 -12.20 -17.38
N TYR A 235 -8.58 -11.77 -16.20
CA TYR A 235 -9.44 -11.15 -15.20
C TYR A 235 -8.73 -9.95 -14.54
N PRO A 236 -9.49 -8.98 -14.02
CA PRO A 236 -8.95 -7.84 -13.30
C PRO A 236 -8.49 -8.22 -11.89
N VAL A 237 -7.38 -7.63 -11.46
CA VAL A 237 -6.82 -7.72 -10.11
C VAL A 237 -6.44 -6.34 -9.59
N ALA A 238 -6.52 -6.14 -8.27
CA ALA A 238 -6.07 -4.92 -7.61
C ALA A 238 -4.61 -5.04 -7.16
N TRP A 239 -3.76 -4.19 -7.71
CA TRP A 239 -2.40 -3.93 -7.23
C TRP A 239 -2.47 -2.91 -6.11
N SER A 240 -2.16 -3.33 -4.89
CA SER A 240 -2.26 -2.55 -3.65
C SER A 240 -1.03 -2.69 -2.78
#